data_AF-A0A5S9MA37-F1
#
_entry.id   AF-A0A5S9MA37-F1
#
_cell.length_a   1.000
_cell.length_b   1.000
_cell.length_c   1.000
_cell.angle_alpha   90.00
_cell.angle_beta   90.00
_cell.angle_gamma   90.00
#
_symmetry.space_group_name_H-M   'P 1'
#
loop_
_entity.id
_entity.type
_entity.pdbx_description
1 polymer ?
#
loop_
_entity_poly.entity_id
_entity_poly.type
_entity_poly.pdbx_seq_one_letter_code
_entity_poly.pdbx_strand_id
1 'polypeptide(L)'
;MILLHEEGIDTALETQGTMYQEWFLKIDDLTISPKPPSSNMKTDFTKLTRILDELKNGNRLQHASLKVVIFDDRDLAYAKDVHAKYPELPFYLQVGNDDTTTADDAYLLTHLLKKYEALVDQVAQDPDLNRVRVLPQLHTLLWGNKRGV
;
A
#
# COMPACT_ATOMS: atom_id res chain seq x y z
N MET A 1 -13.66 1.36 16.95
CA MET A 1 -13.84 2.63 16.22
C MET A 1 -14.63 3.62 17.04
N ILE A 2 -15.91 3.40 17.34
CA ILE A 2 -16.71 4.35 18.16
C ILE A 2 -16.00 4.73 19.47
N LEU A 3 -15.56 3.74 20.26
CA LEU A 3 -14.83 3.99 21.51
C LEU A 3 -13.51 4.77 21.32
N LEU A 4 -12.76 4.52 20.24
CA LEU A 4 -11.50 5.23 19.99
C LEU A 4 -11.76 6.69 19.65
N HIS A 5 -12.78 6.95 18.83
CA HIS A 5 -13.19 8.31 18.48
C HIS A 5 -13.79 9.08 19.66
N GLU A 6 -14.54 8.41 20.54
CA GLU A 6 -15.05 9.01 21.78
C GLU A 6 -13.92 9.50 22.68
N GLU A 7 -12.76 8.84 22.65
CA GLU A 7 -11.53 9.24 23.35
C GLU A 7 -10.64 10.19 22.54
N GLY A 8 -11.10 10.66 21.37
CA GLY A 8 -10.34 11.59 20.51
C GLY A 8 -9.13 10.96 19.81
N ILE A 9 -9.15 9.64 19.58
CA ILE A 9 -8.07 8.88 18.95
C ILE A 9 -8.41 8.59 17.49
N ASP A 10 -7.60 9.12 16.57
CA ASP A 10 -7.68 8.81 15.13
C ASP A 10 -7.26 7.37 14.83
N THR A 11 -7.86 6.79 13.80
CA THR A 11 -7.73 5.36 13.48
C THR A 11 -7.21 5.13 12.07
N ALA A 12 -6.23 4.23 11.97
CA ALA A 12 -5.70 3.77 10.70
C ALA A 12 -5.97 2.27 10.51
N LEU A 13 -6.24 1.85 9.26
CA LEU A 13 -6.35 0.45 8.90
C LEU A 13 -5.51 0.13 7.67
N GLU A 14 -4.80 -0.99 7.73
CA GLU A 14 -4.13 -1.63 6.59
C GLU A 14 -4.86 -2.93 6.24
N THR A 15 -5.28 -3.09 4.98
CA THR A 15 -6.02 -4.29 4.52
C THR A 15 -5.66 -4.61 3.08
N GLN A 16 -5.78 -5.87 2.65
CA GLN A 16 -5.64 -6.23 1.24
C GLN A 16 -6.88 -5.94 0.38
N GLY A 17 -7.99 -5.47 0.97
CA GLY A 17 -9.19 -5.09 0.20
C GLY A 17 -10.03 -6.26 -0.30
N THR A 18 -10.13 -7.35 0.46
CA THR A 18 -10.93 -8.54 0.08
C THR A 18 -12.24 -8.69 0.84
N MET A 19 -12.40 -8.03 1.98
CA MET A 19 -13.60 -8.09 2.82
C MET A 19 -13.98 -6.69 3.28
N TYR A 20 -15.18 -6.25 2.89
CA TYR A 20 -15.77 -5.01 3.40
C TYR A 20 -16.27 -5.22 4.83
N GLN A 21 -16.24 -4.15 5.61
CA GLN A 21 -16.88 -4.04 6.90
C GLN A 21 -17.49 -2.65 7.02
N GLU A 22 -18.69 -2.53 7.61
CA GLU A 22 -19.38 -1.24 7.74
C GLU A 22 -18.55 -0.20 8.51
N TRP A 23 -17.69 -0.66 9.44
CA TRP A 23 -16.83 0.22 10.21
C TRP A 23 -15.66 0.81 9.41
N PHE A 24 -15.45 0.43 8.14
CA PHE A 24 -14.53 1.14 7.23
C PHE A 24 -14.92 2.61 7.08
N LEU A 25 -16.23 2.91 7.15
CA LEU A 25 -16.74 4.28 7.09
C LEU A 25 -16.34 5.14 8.30
N LYS A 26 -15.71 4.52 9.32
CA LYS A 26 -15.23 5.15 10.54
C LYS A 26 -13.70 5.11 10.65
N ILE A 27 -12.98 4.71 9.60
CA ILE A 27 -11.51 4.74 9.59
C ILE A 27 -11.06 6.10 9.05
N ASP A 28 -10.14 6.75 9.76
CA ASP A 28 -9.62 8.08 9.40
C ASP A 28 -8.56 8.00 8.31
N ASP A 29 -7.71 6.96 8.37
CA ASP A 29 -6.69 6.62 7.36
C ASP A 29 -6.79 5.15 6.93
N LEU A 30 -7.49 4.89 5.82
CA LEU A 30 -7.70 3.55 5.27
C LEU A 30 -6.73 3.26 4.13
N THR A 31 -5.74 2.41 4.34
CA THR A 31 -4.84 1.93 3.29
C THR A 31 -5.29 0.56 2.79
N ILE A 32 -5.66 0.51 1.52
CA ILE A 32 -6.01 -0.74 0.83
C ILE A 32 -4.83 -1.15 -0.04
N SER A 33 -4.34 -2.37 0.15
CA SER A 33 -3.16 -2.91 -0.51
C SER A 33 -3.49 -4.17 -1.32
N PRO A 34 -4.06 -4.01 -2.53
CA PRO A 34 -4.24 -5.11 -3.47
C PRO A 34 -2.91 -5.83 -3.71
N LYS A 35 -2.95 -7.16 -3.70
CA LYS A 35 -1.74 -7.98 -3.69
C LYS A 35 -1.26 -8.24 -5.13
N PRO A 36 0.02 -7.94 -5.43
CA PRO A 36 0.57 -8.07 -6.77
C PRO A 36 0.92 -9.53 -7.10
N PRO A 37 1.27 -9.85 -8.36
CA PRO A 37 1.58 -11.22 -8.79
C PRO A 37 2.68 -11.92 -7.99
N SER A 38 3.70 -11.20 -7.53
CA SER A 38 4.79 -11.78 -6.72
C SER A 38 4.31 -12.44 -5.43
N SER A 39 3.13 -12.06 -4.90
CA SER A 39 2.55 -12.68 -3.72
C SER A 39 1.83 -14.00 -3.98
N ASN A 40 1.76 -14.45 -5.26
CA ASN A 40 0.95 -15.59 -5.72
C ASN A 40 -0.56 -15.47 -5.42
N MET A 41 -1.05 -14.27 -5.09
CA MET A 41 -2.47 -14.01 -4.87
C MET A 41 -3.09 -13.43 -6.12
N LYS A 42 -4.35 -13.81 -6.40
CA LYS A 42 -5.13 -13.19 -7.46
C LYS A 42 -6.08 -12.16 -6.86
N THR A 43 -5.92 -10.91 -7.27
CA THR A 43 -6.83 -9.84 -6.85
C THR A 43 -8.22 -10.05 -7.43
N ASP A 44 -9.23 -10.06 -6.57
CA ASP A 44 -10.64 -10.05 -6.95
C ASP A 44 -11.10 -8.59 -7.08
N PHE A 45 -11.01 -8.06 -8.31
CA PHE A 45 -11.38 -6.68 -8.60
C PHE A 45 -12.86 -6.39 -8.35
N THR A 46 -13.74 -7.39 -8.43
CA THR A 46 -15.16 -7.19 -8.11
C THR A 46 -15.34 -6.84 -6.63
N LYS A 47 -14.61 -7.53 -5.74
CA LYS A 47 -14.63 -7.23 -4.30
C LYS A 47 -13.96 -5.91 -3.97
N LEU A 48 -12.82 -5.61 -4.61
CA LEU A 48 -12.13 -4.34 -4.42
C LEU A 48 -13.02 -3.17 -4.85
N THR A 49 -13.59 -3.21 -6.06
CA THR A 49 -14.52 -2.18 -6.54
C THR A 49 -15.70 -2.02 -5.61
N ARG A 50 -16.29 -3.12 -5.12
CA ARG A 50 -17.39 -3.05 -4.14
C ARG A 50 -16.97 -2.27 -2.89
N ILE A 51 -15.79 -2.55 -2.31
CA ILE A 51 -15.32 -1.81 -1.12
C ILE A 51 -15.20 -0.31 -1.42
N LEU A 52 -14.63 0.05 -2.58
CA LEU A 52 -14.47 1.45 -2.97
C LEU A 52 -15.81 2.14 -3.23
N ASP A 53 -16.79 1.45 -3.80
CA ASP A 53 -18.15 1.95 -3.98
C ASP A 53 -18.85 2.22 -2.64
N GLU A 54 -18.71 1.32 -1.66
CA GLU A 54 -19.25 1.54 -0.31
C GLU A 54 -18.62 2.78 0.35
N LEU A 55 -17.29 2.95 0.24
CA LEU A 55 -16.59 4.13 0.73
C LEU A 55 -17.05 5.41 0.03
N LYS A 56 -17.26 5.36 -1.29
CA LYS A 56 -17.76 6.48 -2.08
C LYS A 56 -19.18 6.86 -1.68
N ASN A 57 -20.07 5.89 -1.55
CA ASN A 57 -21.46 6.10 -1.13
C ASN A 57 -21.55 6.66 0.29
N GLY A 58 -20.63 6.26 1.17
CA GLY A 58 -20.51 6.81 2.52
C GLY A 58 -19.76 8.13 2.62
N ASN A 59 -19.33 8.73 1.50
CA ASN A 59 -18.52 9.95 1.45
C ASN A 59 -17.22 9.85 2.29
N ARG A 60 -16.56 8.69 2.22
CA ARG A 60 -15.32 8.35 2.92
C ARG A 60 -14.17 7.97 1.99
N LEU A 61 -14.34 8.10 0.68
CA LEU A 61 -13.29 7.76 -0.29
C LEU A 61 -12.02 8.60 -0.11
N GLN A 62 -12.16 9.85 0.33
CA GLN A 62 -11.04 10.76 0.62
C GLN A 62 -10.17 10.33 1.82
N HIS A 63 -10.68 9.42 2.66
CA HIS A 63 -9.94 8.82 3.77
C HIS A 63 -9.22 7.53 3.35
N ALA A 64 -9.37 7.11 2.10
CA ALA A 64 -8.79 5.89 1.59
C ALA A 64 -7.61 6.16 0.65
N SER A 65 -6.67 5.22 0.61
CA SER A 65 -5.58 5.19 -0.36
C SER A 65 -5.33 3.78 -0.87
N LEU A 66 -4.71 3.68 -2.05
CA LEU A 66 -4.24 2.43 -2.62
C LEU A 66 -2.73 2.34 -2.50
N LYS A 67 -2.22 1.19 -2.05
CA LYS A 67 -0.78 0.95 -1.89
C LYS A 67 -0.39 -0.42 -2.43
N VAL A 68 0.40 -0.46 -3.51
CA VAL A 68 0.91 -1.71 -4.07
C VAL A 68 2.37 -1.88 -3.70
N VAL A 69 2.73 -3.05 -3.17
CA VAL A 69 4.12 -3.42 -2.88
C VAL A 69 4.76 -3.92 -4.17
N ILE A 70 5.99 -3.50 -4.47
CA ILE A 70 6.71 -3.82 -5.70
C ILE A 70 7.96 -4.62 -5.37
N PHE A 71 8.03 -5.86 -5.87
CA PHE A 71 9.24 -6.69 -5.82
C PHE A 71 9.94 -6.77 -7.18
N ASP A 72 9.18 -6.70 -8.27
CA ASP A 72 9.66 -6.82 -9.64
C ASP A 72 8.79 -6.03 -10.65
N ASP A 73 9.18 -6.05 -11.93
CA ASP A 73 8.52 -5.31 -13.01
C ASP A 73 7.08 -5.78 -13.26
N ARG A 74 6.74 -7.03 -12.93
CA ARG A 74 5.37 -7.56 -13.09
C ARG A 74 4.45 -6.96 -12.03
N ASP A 75 4.99 -6.73 -10.83
CA ASP A 75 4.27 -6.02 -9.78
C ASP A 75 4.07 -4.55 -10.14
N LEU A 76 5.06 -3.91 -10.77
CA LEU A 76 4.93 -2.53 -11.25
C LEU A 76 3.88 -2.41 -12.36
N ALA A 77 3.87 -3.32 -13.32
CA ALA A 77 2.84 -3.39 -14.37
C ALA A 77 1.44 -3.60 -13.77
N TYR A 78 1.32 -4.50 -12.79
CA TYR A 78 0.08 -4.67 -12.04
C TYR A 78 -0.33 -3.38 -11.29
N ALA A 79 0.62 -2.67 -10.69
CA ALA A 79 0.33 -1.42 -9.99
C ALA A 79 -0.20 -0.34 -10.94
N LYS A 80 0.34 -0.26 -12.17
CA LYS A 80 -0.18 0.62 -13.23
C LYS A 80 -1.64 0.28 -13.55
N ASP A 81 -1.96 -1.01 -13.72
CA ASP A 81 -3.33 -1.46 -13.97
C ASP A 81 -4.29 -1.08 -12.83
N VAL A 82 -3.86 -1.21 -11.58
CA VAL A 82 -4.67 -0.80 -10.42
C VAL A 82 -4.84 0.73 -10.41
N HIS A 83 -3.77 1.51 -10.63
CA HIS A 83 -3.83 2.96 -10.65
C HIS A 83 -4.78 3.48 -11.74
N ALA A 84 -4.72 2.92 -12.95
CA ALA A 84 -5.58 3.28 -14.07
C ALA A 84 -7.06 2.94 -13.81
N LYS A 85 -7.36 1.90 -13.04
CA LYS A 85 -8.73 1.50 -12.69
C LYS A 85 -9.38 2.42 -11.65
N TYR A 86 -8.58 3.04 -10.78
CA TYR A 86 -9.06 3.84 -9.65
C TYR A 86 -8.30 5.19 -9.56
N PRO A 87 -8.39 6.04 -10.59
CA PRO A 87 -7.58 7.26 -10.71
C PRO A 87 -7.92 8.34 -9.68
N GLU A 88 -9.04 8.23 -8.99
CA GLU A 88 -9.48 9.18 -7.97
C GLU A 88 -8.82 8.99 -6.60
N LEU A 89 -8.20 7.83 -6.35
CA LEU A 89 -7.57 7.51 -5.07
C LEU A 89 -6.09 7.91 -5.06
N PRO A 90 -5.58 8.45 -3.93
CA PRO A 90 -4.15 8.56 -3.69
C PRO A 90 -3.49 7.20 -3.87
N PHE A 91 -2.44 7.15 -4.69
CA PHE A 91 -1.78 5.90 -5.07
C PHE A 91 -0.33 5.87 -4.60
N TYR A 92 0.06 4.77 -3.97
CA TYR A 92 1.38 4.56 -3.39
C TYR A 92 2.03 3.30 -3.95
N LEU A 93 3.31 3.41 -4.27
CA LEU A 93 4.18 2.30 -4.60
C LEU A 93 5.13 2.10 -3.42
N GLN A 94 5.18 0.87 -2.90
CA GLN A 94 6.05 0.55 -1.76
C GLN A 94 7.10 -0.48 -2.17
N VAL A 95 8.36 -0.24 -1.81
CA VAL A 95 9.43 -1.23 -2.02
C VAL A 95 9.14 -2.50 -1.21
N GLY A 96 9.23 -3.66 -1.86
CA GLY A 96 9.11 -4.97 -1.22
C GLY A 96 10.39 -5.39 -0.49
N ASN A 97 10.25 -5.85 0.75
CA ASN A 97 11.33 -6.52 1.48
C ASN A 97 11.34 -8.02 1.18
N ASP A 98 12.33 -8.47 0.41
CA ASP A 98 12.53 -9.86 0.00
C ASP A 98 13.37 -10.67 0.98
N ASP A 99 14.00 -10.03 1.97
CA ASP A 99 14.77 -10.70 3.02
C ASP A 99 14.25 -10.33 4.41
N THR A 100 13.17 -11.02 4.79
CA THR A 100 12.46 -10.81 6.07
C THR A 100 13.07 -11.58 7.25
N THR A 101 14.14 -12.35 7.02
CA THR A 101 14.74 -13.22 8.02
C THR A 101 16.18 -12.85 8.37
N THR A 102 16.86 -12.06 7.54
CA THR A 102 18.19 -11.55 7.88
C THR A 102 18.19 -10.75 9.18
N ALA A 103 19.28 -10.94 9.94
CA ALA A 103 19.61 -10.17 11.13
C ALA A 103 20.74 -9.15 10.87
N ASP A 104 21.21 -9.04 9.62
CA ASP A 104 22.19 -8.04 9.21
C ASP A 104 21.47 -6.77 8.73
N ASP A 105 21.22 -5.86 9.67
CA ASP A 105 20.51 -4.61 9.42
C ASP A 105 21.25 -3.69 8.44
N ALA A 106 22.60 -3.70 8.44
CA ALA A 106 23.41 -2.84 7.58
C ALA A 106 23.33 -3.30 6.12
N TYR A 107 23.39 -4.63 5.91
CA TYR A 107 23.12 -5.24 4.62
C TYR A 107 21.70 -4.92 4.15
N LEU A 108 20.69 -5.18 5.00
CA LEU A 108 19.28 -5.00 4.65
C LEU A 108 18.96 -3.56 4.27
N LEU A 109 19.44 -2.58 5.05
CA LEU A 109 19.32 -1.15 4.76
C LEU A 109 19.85 -0.81 3.37
N THR A 110 21.10 -1.22 3.08
CA THR A 110 21.76 -0.93 1.80
C THR A 110 21.02 -1.59 0.63
N HIS A 111 20.55 -2.82 0.83
CA HIS A 111 19.79 -3.58 -0.16
C HIS A 111 18.45 -2.90 -0.49
N LEU A 112 17.68 -2.51 0.52
CA LEU A 112 16.38 -1.86 0.32
C LEU A 112 16.51 -0.45 -0.26
N LEU A 113 17.55 0.30 0.09
CA LEU A 113 17.80 1.63 -0.50
C LEU A 113 18.13 1.54 -2.00
N LYS A 114 18.93 0.55 -2.42
CA LYS A 114 19.20 0.30 -3.84
C LYS A 114 17.94 -0.06 -4.62
N LYS A 115 17.07 -0.89 -4.03
CA LYS A 115 15.76 -1.20 -4.62
C LYS A 115 14.86 0.02 -4.70
N TYR A 116 14.90 0.87 -3.67
CA TYR A 116 14.13 2.10 -3.65
C TYR A 116 14.57 3.06 -4.76
N GLU A 117 15.87 3.29 -4.91
CA GLU A 117 16.45 4.09 -6.00
C GLU A 117 16.02 3.55 -7.38
N ALA A 118 16.18 2.24 -7.60
CA ALA A 118 15.78 1.61 -8.86
C ALA A 118 14.29 1.76 -9.17
N LEU A 119 13.41 1.67 -8.16
CA LEU A 119 11.98 1.89 -8.33
C LEU A 119 11.66 3.35 -8.65
N VAL A 120 12.32 4.30 -7.96
CA VAL A 120 12.17 5.73 -8.23
C VAL A 120 12.57 6.06 -9.67
N ASP A 121 13.71 5.53 -10.14
CA ASP A 121 14.19 5.77 -11.51
C ASP A 121 13.23 5.23 -12.57
N GLN A 122 12.65 4.05 -12.35
CA GLN A 122 11.64 3.48 -13.25
C GLN A 122 10.37 4.33 -13.28
N VAL A 123 9.85 4.71 -12.10
CA VAL A 123 8.63 5.52 -11.97
C VAL A 123 8.81 6.91 -12.59
N ALA A 124 9.98 7.52 -12.42
CA ALA A 124 10.28 8.84 -12.98
C ALA A 124 10.25 8.89 -14.51
N GLN A 125 10.43 7.74 -15.18
CA GLN A 125 10.42 7.61 -16.64
C GLN A 125 9.05 7.19 -17.18
N ASP A 126 8.09 6.86 -16.32
CA ASP A 126 6.79 6.31 -16.72
C ASP A 126 5.67 7.36 -16.66
N PRO A 127 5.14 7.82 -17.81
CA PRO A 127 4.11 8.86 -17.85
C PRO A 127 2.77 8.41 -17.24
N ASP A 128 2.53 7.10 -17.10
CA ASP A 128 1.31 6.58 -16.50
C ASP A 128 1.34 6.67 -14.97
N LEU A 129 2.50 6.94 -14.38
CA LEU A 129 2.72 6.97 -12.92
C LEU A 129 2.95 8.38 -12.38
N ASN A 130 2.56 9.42 -13.12
CA ASN A 130 2.73 10.82 -12.72
C ASN A 130 2.05 11.21 -11.40
N ARG A 131 1.03 10.46 -10.95
CA ARG A 131 0.23 10.78 -9.75
C ARG A 131 0.39 9.73 -8.65
N VAL A 132 1.59 9.17 -8.52
CA VAL A 132 1.92 8.19 -7.48
C VAL A 132 2.95 8.73 -6.48
N ARG A 133 2.98 8.13 -5.29
CA ARG A 133 4.00 8.36 -4.27
C ARG A 133 4.83 7.09 -4.09
N VAL A 134 6.14 7.16 -4.32
CA VAL A 134 7.05 6.02 -4.10
C VAL A 134 7.63 6.13 -2.69
N LEU A 135 7.46 5.09 -1.86
CA LEU A 135 7.93 5.09 -0.47
C LEU A 135 8.63 3.78 -0.10
N PRO A 136 9.69 3.82 0.73
CA PRO A 136 10.24 2.62 1.34
C PRO A 136 9.47 2.24 2.62
N GLN A 137 9.84 1.12 3.23
CA GLN A 137 9.42 0.78 4.60
C GLN A 137 10.35 1.45 5.62
N LEU A 138 10.02 2.68 6.05
CA LEU A 138 10.88 3.47 6.95
C LEU A 138 11.28 2.73 8.23
N HIS A 139 10.36 1.97 8.84
CA HIS A 139 10.67 1.19 10.04
C HIS A 139 11.72 0.10 9.76
N THR A 140 11.70 -0.53 8.59
CA THR A 140 12.70 -1.53 8.19
C THR A 140 14.07 -0.89 7.97
N LEU A 141 14.12 0.36 7.49
CA LEU A 141 15.38 1.09 7.36
C LEU A 141 15.98 1.48 8.73
N LEU A 142 15.15 1.63 9.77
CA LEU A 142 15.59 2.00 11.12
C LEU A 142 15.90 0.80 12.02
N TRP A 143 15.11 -0.27 11.92
CA TRP A 143 15.12 -1.40 12.85
C TRP A 143 15.14 -2.78 12.19
N GLY A 144 15.41 -2.84 10.87
CA GLY A 144 15.45 -4.09 10.12
C GLY A 144 14.15 -4.88 10.24
N ASN A 145 14.27 -6.19 10.49
CA ASN A 145 13.14 -7.11 10.63
C ASN A 145 12.58 -7.22 12.06
N LYS A 146 12.96 -6.29 12.96
CA LYS A 146 12.54 -6.31 14.37
C LYS A 146 11.02 -6.10 14.49
N ARG A 147 10.40 -6.88 15.39
CA ARG A 147 8.96 -6.78 15.72
C ARG A 147 8.72 -5.86 16.93
N GLY A 148 7.56 -5.20 16.96
CA GLY A 148 7.11 -4.41 18.11
C GLY A 148 7.82 -3.06 18.28
N VAL A 149 8.14 -2.40 17.16
CA VAL A 149 8.74 -1.06 17.09
C VAL A 149 7.74 -0.03 16.58
#